data_AF-A0A833J8J0-F1
#
_entry.id   AF-A0A833J8J0-F1
#
_cell.length_a   1.000
_cell.length_b   1.000
_cell.length_c   1.000
_cell.angle_alpha   90.00
_cell.angle_beta   90.00
_cell.angle_gamma   90.00
#
_symmetry.space_group_name_H-M   'P 1'
#
loop_
_entity.id
_entity.type
_entity.pdbx_description
1 polymer ?
#
loop_
_entity_poly.entity_id
_entity_poly.type
_entity_poly.pdbx_seq_one_letter_code
_entity_poly.pdbx_strand_id
1 'polypeptide(L)'
;MALPIFFNNLTFEVDYLSLDNDGVQGGVFENNDNNPRPYVLNGTINAVGDPVTFTSTDGADQFTAYATNLDNPNQIVFTENSDGTGAAYIASNTPLTEGGTEAFSETTLGDFTPVCFVTGTRIRTERGEVAVEDLQIGDLTVTASGAHKPIRWIGHRLVEAADHADPQDVWPVRITAGALAMGVPVRDLLVSPDHCLVFDDVLVPAKHLINGATIRQEPVEAVGYWHIELDSHEALLAEGAPAESYRDCGMHAFFEGAEGWGHRVGDKAPVALLAPHALSGPRLHGVKAILIARAKHLGARRVEDPGLQVVADGQVLTPTSIDNRRFTFAVPEGTQTLVLRSRSSVPAHWIAENEDRRRLGVRVSELCADGTAVAMADAQLAQGWNAVEPNGQERWTEGEAHLPVCRELSFAADWFLGYPVETVSEPMPVNATVSFAAPVLRLVANG
;
A
#
# COMPACT_ATOMS: atom_id res chain seq x y z
N MET A 1 -13.99 -8.44 4.88
CA MET A 1 -15.14 -8.58 3.94
C MET A 1 -15.06 -7.41 2.99
N ALA A 2 -15.51 -7.51 1.73
CA ALA A 2 -15.43 -6.38 0.81
C ALA A 2 -16.07 -5.12 1.41
N LEU A 3 -15.34 -4.00 1.46
CA LEU A 3 -15.90 -2.73 1.90
C LEU A 3 -16.93 -2.23 0.88
N PRO A 4 -18.11 -1.76 1.31
CA PRO A 4 -19.18 -1.46 0.37
C PRO A 4 -18.91 -0.24 -0.51
N ILE A 5 -19.34 -0.33 -1.78
CA ILE A 5 -19.29 0.74 -2.79
C ILE A 5 -20.66 1.38 -2.89
N PHE A 6 -20.75 2.71 -2.88
CA PHE A 6 -22.02 3.44 -2.88
C PHE A 6 -22.25 4.21 -4.17
N PHE A 7 -23.05 3.65 -5.06
CA PHE A 7 -23.59 4.37 -6.20
C PHE A 7 -24.83 5.19 -5.75
N ASN A 8 -24.68 6.51 -5.69
CA ASN A 8 -25.78 7.42 -5.36
C ASN A 8 -25.84 8.54 -6.41
N ASN A 9 -26.65 8.32 -7.44
CA ASN A 9 -26.82 9.20 -8.60
C ASN A 9 -25.53 9.56 -9.35
N LEU A 10 -24.53 8.66 -9.33
CA LEU A 10 -23.30 8.85 -10.10
C LEU A 10 -23.58 8.63 -11.58
N THR A 11 -23.32 9.63 -12.40
CA THR A 11 -23.55 9.56 -13.85
C THR A 11 -22.26 9.22 -14.59
N PHE A 12 -22.29 8.30 -15.54
CA PHE A 12 -21.18 8.01 -16.45
C PHE A 12 -21.55 8.47 -17.87
N GLU A 13 -20.66 9.23 -18.52
CA GLU A 13 -20.80 9.59 -19.93
C GLU A 13 -20.54 8.41 -20.87
N VAL A 14 -20.89 8.59 -22.15
CA VAL A 14 -20.76 7.61 -23.24
C VAL A 14 -19.39 6.92 -23.26
N ASP A 15 -18.30 7.68 -23.19
CA ASP A 15 -16.94 7.15 -23.26
C ASP A 15 -16.48 6.50 -21.93
N TYR A 16 -17.31 6.49 -20.89
CA TYR A 16 -16.96 6.05 -19.53
C TYR A 16 -17.83 4.88 -19.05
N LEU A 17 -18.78 4.43 -19.86
CA LEU A 17 -19.55 3.21 -19.65
C LEU A 17 -19.65 2.45 -20.96
N SER A 18 -19.00 1.29 -21.04
CA SER A 18 -19.07 0.41 -22.23
C SER A 18 -19.87 -0.86 -21.93
N LEU A 19 -20.39 -1.47 -22.99
CA LEU A 19 -21.03 -2.77 -23.03
C LEU A 19 -20.11 -3.76 -23.75
N ASP A 20 -20.05 -4.98 -23.20
CA ASP A 20 -19.57 -6.19 -23.84
C ASP A 20 -20.78 -7.13 -24.02
N ASN A 21 -21.30 -7.23 -25.24
CA ASN A 21 -22.55 -7.90 -25.57
C ASN A 21 -22.44 -9.43 -25.78
N ASP A 22 -21.25 -9.97 -26.05
CA ASP A 22 -21.00 -11.43 -25.99
C ASP A 22 -20.39 -11.89 -24.66
N GLY A 23 -19.98 -10.93 -23.82
CA GLY A 23 -19.61 -11.13 -22.43
C GLY A 23 -18.19 -11.62 -22.26
N VAL A 24 -17.64 -11.33 -21.08
CA VAL A 24 -16.23 -11.54 -20.70
C VAL A 24 -15.70 -12.91 -21.13
N GLN A 25 -14.63 -12.90 -21.93
CA GLN A 25 -13.92 -14.11 -22.33
C GLN A 25 -12.51 -14.14 -21.71
N GLY A 26 -12.26 -15.13 -20.83
CA GLY A 26 -10.92 -15.41 -20.31
C GLY A 26 -10.27 -14.27 -19.50
N GLY A 27 -11.07 -13.46 -18.79
CA GLY A 27 -10.58 -12.31 -18.02
C GLY A 27 -10.33 -11.05 -18.87
N VAL A 28 -10.93 -10.97 -20.06
CA VAL A 28 -10.88 -9.79 -20.93
C VAL A 28 -12.30 -9.29 -21.18
N PHE A 29 -12.49 -7.98 -21.03
CA PHE A 29 -13.66 -7.24 -21.52
C PHE A 29 -13.33 -6.69 -22.90
N GLU A 30 -14.12 -7.00 -23.92
CA GLU A 30 -13.99 -6.38 -25.24
C GLU A 30 -15.04 -5.27 -25.38
N ASN A 31 -14.60 -4.03 -25.61
CA ASN A 31 -15.50 -2.92 -25.89
C ASN A 31 -16.09 -3.09 -27.31
N ASN A 32 -17.16 -3.87 -27.40
CA ASN A 32 -17.86 -4.19 -28.64
C ASN A 32 -19.08 -3.28 -28.90
N ASP A 33 -19.53 -2.50 -27.90
CA ASP A 33 -20.53 -1.44 -28.07
C ASP A 33 -20.27 -0.28 -27.08
N ASN A 34 -19.95 0.91 -27.61
CA ASN A 34 -19.84 2.13 -26.82
C ASN A 34 -21.27 2.64 -26.52
N ASN A 35 -21.65 2.60 -25.25
CA ASN A 35 -23.02 2.87 -24.82
C ASN A 35 -23.49 4.25 -25.30
N PRO A 36 -24.50 4.36 -26.20
CA PRO A 36 -24.78 5.60 -26.95
C PRO A 36 -25.37 6.72 -26.08
N ARG A 37 -25.46 6.54 -24.77
CA ARG A 37 -26.16 7.41 -23.81
C ARG A 37 -25.45 7.41 -22.45
N PRO A 38 -25.40 8.56 -21.74
CA PRO A 38 -24.95 8.60 -20.36
C PRO A 38 -25.95 7.94 -19.40
N TYR A 39 -25.47 7.22 -18.39
CA TYR A 39 -26.29 6.52 -17.39
C TYR A 39 -26.00 6.95 -15.96
N VAL A 40 -27.05 7.03 -15.16
CA VAL A 40 -27.03 7.24 -13.71
C VAL A 40 -27.07 5.89 -13.00
N LEU A 41 -26.07 5.60 -12.18
CA LEU A 41 -25.98 4.39 -11.38
C LEU A 41 -26.45 4.66 -9.93
N ASN A 42 -27.26 3.75 -9.40
CA ASN A 42 -27.79 3.79 -8.03
C ASN A 42 -27.78 2.38 -7.40
N GLY A 43 -27.15 2.20 -6.25
CA GLY A 43 -27.07 0.92 -5.55
C GLY A 43 -25.96 0.87 -4.49
N THR A 44 -25.86 -0.26 -3.78
CA THR A 44 -24.77 -0.51 -2.83
C THR A 44 -24.22 -1.90 -3.07
N ILE A 45 -22.93 -1.98 -3.37
CA ILE A 45 -22.22 -3.25 -3.61
C ILE A 45 -21.47 -3.60 -2.34
N ASN A 46 -21.91 -4.62 -1.62
CA ASN A 46 -21.26 -5.22 -0.46
C ASN A 46 -20.60 -6.56 -0.83
N ALA A 47 -21.10 -7.23 -1.88
CA ALA A 47 -20.62 -8.53 -2.35
C ALA A 47 -20.82 -8.72 -3.87
N VAL A 48 -20.20 -9.77 -4.42
CA VAL A 48 -20.43 -10.21 -5.81
C VAL A 48 -21.90 -10.57 -5.97
N GLY A 49 -22.52 -10.11 -7.05
CA GLY A 49 -23.94 -10.32 -7.32
C GLY A 49 -24.88 -9.31 -6.66
N ASP A 50 -24.37 -8.27 -5.99
CA ASP A 50 -25.22 -7.18 -5.49
C ASP A 50 -25.73 -6.28 -6.64
N PRO A 51 -27.02 -5.88 -6.64
CA PRO A 51 -27.64 -5.15 -7.73
C PRO A 51 -27.32 -3.65 -7.72
N VAL A 52 -27.04 -3.11 -8.90
CA VAL A 52 -26.98 -1.67 -9.18
C VAL A 52 -27.96 -1.34 -10.30
N THR A 53 -28.78 -0.32 -10.08
CA THR A 53 -29.75 0.19 -11.06
C THR A 53 -29.07 1.20 -11.97
N PHE A 54 -29.11 0.95 -13.26
CA PHE A 54 -28.65 1.83 -14.33
C PHE A 54 -29.88 2.52 -14.92
N THR A 55 -29.89 3.85 -14.95
CA THR A 55 -30.99 4.65 -15.54
C THR A 55 -30.43 5.64 -16.54
N SER A 56 -30.88 5.63 -17.80
CA SER A 56 -30.36 6.58 -18.79
C SER A 56 -30.69 8.02 -18.40
N THR A 57 -29.81 8.97 -18.72
CA THR A 57 -30.00 10.37 -18.33
C THR A 57 -31.19 11.06 -19.00
N ASP A 58 -31.72 10.48 -20.09
CA ASP A 58 -32.98 10.90 -20.73
C ASP A 58 -34.23 10.14 -20.22
N GLY A 59 -34.06 9.21 -19.28
CA GLY A 59 -35.15 8.42 -18.67
C GLY A 59 -35.82 7.42 -19.62
N ALA A 60 -35.22 7.14 -20.78
CA ALA A 60 -35.78 6.25 -21.79
C ALA A 60 -35.43 4.77 -21.57
N ASP A 61 -34.36 4.48 -20.82
CA ASP A 61 -33.93 3.13 -20.47
C ASP A 61 -33.61 3.01 -18.97
N GLN A 62 -33.92 1.85 -18.39
CA GLN A 62 -33.59 1.51 -17.01
C GLN A 62 -33.46 -0.01 -16.87
N PHE A 63 -32.31 -0.46 -16.39
CA PHE A 63 -32.02 -1.87 -16.13
C PHE A 63 -31.31 -2.04 -14.78
N THR A 64 -31.15 -3.29 -14.36
CA THR A 64 -30.32 -3.66 -13.21
C THR A 64 -29.20 -4.54 -13.73
N ALA A 65 -27.97 -4.22 -13.36
CA ALA A 65 -26.82 -5.09 -13.54
C ALA A 65 -26.22 -5.40 -12.17
N TYR A 66 -25.51 -6.51 -12.08
CA TYR A 66 -25.00 -7.05 -10.83
C TYR A 66 -23.47 -6.94 -10.82
N ALA A 67 -22.91 -6.45 -9.72
CA ALA A 67 -21.46 -6.27 -9.63
C ALA A 67 -20.76 -7.63 -9.70
N THR A 68 -19.78 -7.79 -10.60
CA THR A 68 -18.95 -8.99 -10.65
C THR A 68 -17.70 -8.80 -9.83
N ASN A 69 -16.74 -8.05 -10.35
CA ASN A 69 -15.42 -7.95 -9.77
C ASN A 69 -14.81 -6.55 -9.96
N LEU A 70 -14.12 -6.07 -8.92
CA LEU A 70 -13.25 -4.92 -9.02
C LEU A 70 -11.85 -5.40 -9.40
N ASP A 71 -11.28 -4.85 -10.47
CA ASP A 71 -9.91 -5.18 -10.85
C ASP A 71 -8.90 -4.09 -10.51
N ASN A 72 -9.32 -2.83 -10.59
CA ASN A 72 -8.46 -1.68 -10.34
C ASN A 72 -9.28 -0.50 -9.78
N PRO A 73 -8.65 0.51 -9.16
CA PRO A 73 -9.35 1.68 -8.59
C PRO A 73 -9.85 2.66 -9.67
N ASN A 74 -10.08 2.18 -10.89
CA ASN A 74 -10.55 2.97 -12.02
C ASN A 74 -11.80 2.38 -12.70
N GLN A 75 -12.09 1.10 -12.52
CA GLN A 75 -13.11 0.38 -13.29
C GLN A 75 -13.89 -0.60 -12.41
N ILE A 76 -15.20 -0.70 -12.65
CA ILE A 76 -16.09 -1.68 -12.02
C ILE A 76 -16.81 -2.45 -13.13
N VAL A 77 -16.68 -3.79 -13.12
CA VAL A 77 -17.40 -4.67 -14.04
C VAL A 77 -18.71 -5.14 -13.41
N PHE A 78 -19.75 -5.17 -14.22
CA PHE A 78 -21.08 -5.68 -13.90
C PHE A 78 -21.49 -6.71 -14.96
N THR A 79 -22.43 -7.57 -14.63
CA THR A 79 -23.10 -8.46 -15.58
C THR A 79 -24.61 -8.33 -15.51
N GLU A 80 -25.27 -8.66 -16.62
CA GLU A 80 -26.74 -8.75 -16.73
C GLU A 80 -27.35 -9.68 -15.66
N ASN A 81 -26.66 -10.78 -15.32
CA ASN A 81 -27.13 -11.75 -14.33
C ASN A 81 -26.23 -11.79 -13.09
N SER A 82 -26.83 -12.10 -11.93
CA SER A 82 -26.16 -12.12 -10.62
C SER A 82 -25.21 -13.31 -10.40
N ASP A 83 -25.18 -14.27 -11.33
CA ASP A 83 -24.26 -15.40 -11.35
C ASP A 83 -22.99 -15.13 -12.19
N GLY A 84 -22.81 -13.88 -12.66
CA GLY A 84 -21.66 -13.49 -13.48
C GLY A 84 -21.83 -13.78 -14.97
N THR A 85 -23.05 -14.07 -15.44
CA THR A 85 -23.32 -14.44 -16.84
C THR A 85 -24.14 -13.38 -17.61
N GLY A 86 -24.18 -13.51 -18.93
CA GLY A 86 -24.87 -12.58 -19.84
C GLY A 86 -23.96 -11.44 -20.30
N ALA A 87 -24.55 -10.36 -20.80
CA ALA A 87 -23.79 -9.19 -21.22
C ALA A 87 -23.06 -8.55 -20.03
N ALA A 88 -21.86 -8.02 -20.25
CA ALA A 88 -21.09 -7.33 -19.24
C ALA A 88 -21.06 -5.81 -19.48
N TYR A 89 -20.99 -5.03 -18.42
CA TYR A 89 -20.88 -3.58 -18.47
C TYR A 89 -19.66 -3.15 -17.67
N ILE A 90 -18.87 -2.21 -18.17
CA ILE A 90 -17.73 -1.66 -17.44
C ILE A 90 -17.95 -0.16 -17.20
N ALA A 91 -18.10 0.23 -15.94
CA ALA A 91 -18.13 1.62 -15.51
C ALA A 91 -16.70 2.06 -15.19
N SER A 92 -16.16 3.00 -15.94
CA SER A 92 -14.76 3.40 -15.95
C SER A 92 -14.58 4.88 -15.61
N ASN A 93 -13.47 5.23 -14.97
CA ASN A 93 -13.07 6.63 -14.74
C ASN A 93 -12.15 7.20 -15.84
N THR A 94 -11.70 6.35 -16.77
CA THR A 94 -10.90 6.71 -17.94
C THR A 94 -11.72 6.45 -19.21
N PRO A 95 -11.56 7.29 -20.27
CA PRO A 95 -12.19 7.04 -21.55
C PRO A 95 -11.85 5.66 -22.09
N LEU A 96 -12.90 4.88 -22.34
CA LEU A 96 -12.88 3.59 -23.00
C LEU A 96 -12.90 3.82 -24.52
N THR A 97 -12.14 3.03 -25.27
CA THR A 97 -12.08 3.13 -26.73
C THR A 97 -12.88 1.99 -27.35
N GLU A 98 -13.79 2.30 -28.27
CA GLU A 98 -14.53 1.31 -29.07
C GLU A 98 -13.55 0.39 -29.81
N GLY A 99 -13.73 -0.93 -29.69
CA GLY A 99 -12.80 -1.94 -30.18
C GLY A 99 -11.51 -2.09 -29.37
N GLY A 100 -11.41 -1.42 -28.21
CA GLY A 100 -10.37 -1.64 -27.21
C GLY A 100 -10.67 -2.85 -26.31
N THR A 101 -9.65 -3.34 -25.62
CA THR A 101 -9.76 -4.44 -24.66
C THR A 101 -9.23 -4.03 -23.29
N GLU A 102 -10.01 -4.30 -22.25
CA GLU A 102 -9.60 -4.11 -20.86
C GLU A 102 -9.35 -5.50 -20.26
N ALA A 103 -8.11 -5.78 -19.87
CA ALA A 103 -7.74 -7.04 -19.24
C ALA A 103 -7.88 -6.91 -17.72
N PHE A 104 -8.42 -7.94 -17.07
CA PHE A 104 -8.60 -7.93 -15.62
C PHE A 104 -8.23 -9.26 -14.95
N SER A 105 -7.79 -9.13 -13.71
CA SER A 105 -7.49 -10.21 -12.77
C SER A 105 -8.75 -10.64 -12.01
N GLU A 106 -8.80 -11.91 -11.61
CA GLU A 106 -9.85 -12.50 -10.78
C GLU A 106 -9.69 -12.09 -9.29
N THR A 107 -9.44 -10.81 -9.02
CA THR A 107 -9.10 -10.27 -7.70
C THR A 107 -10.35 -9.93 -6.89
N THR A 108 -10.43 -10.30 -5.61
CA THR A 108 -11.68 -10.19 -4.84
C THR A 108 -12.12 -8.75 -4.63
N LEU A 109 -13.43 -8.48 -4.66
CA LEU A 109 -14.02 -7.23 -4.14
C LEU A 109 -13.38 -6.84 -2.78
N GLY A 110 -12.85 -5.62 -2.69
CA GLY A 110 -12.28 -5.08 -1.46
C GLY A 110 -10.78 -4.78 -1.48
N ASP A 111 -10.03 -5.21 -2.50
CA ASP A 111 -8.60 -4.87 -2.66
C ASP A 111 -8.40 -3.42 -3.18
N PHE A 112 -9.06 -2.46 -2.52
CA PHE A 112 -8.91 -1.03 -2.77
C PHE A 112 -7.83 -0.45 -1.86
N THR A 113 -6.73 0.02 -2.45
CA THR A 113 -5.75 0.83 -1.72
C THR A 113 -6.20 2.29 -1.66
N PRO A 114 -6.56 2.84 -0.48
CA PRO A 114 -6.82 4.28 -0.35
C PRO A 114 -5.59 5.10 -0.76
N VAL A 115 -5.80 6.33 -1.22
CA VAL A 115 -4.73 7.30 -1.61
C VAL A 115 -4.86 8.55 -0.72
N CYS A 116 -4.97 8.35 0.60
CA CYS A 116 -5.58 9.29 1.53
C CYS A 116 -4.62 9.86 2.59
N PHE A 117 -4.98 11.03 3.13
CA PHE A 117 -4.47 11.54 4.40
C PHE A 117 -5.15 10.86 5.58
N VAL A 118 -4.44 10.63 6.70
CA VAL A 118 -5.08 10.13 7.94
C VAL A 118 -5.68 11.28 8.75
N THR A 119 -6.81 11.04 9.43
CA THR A 119 -7.43 11.97 10.41
C THR A 119 -6.39 12.64 11.31
N GLY A 120 -6.50 13.95 11.52
CA GLY A 120 -5.58 14.76 12.31
C GLY A 120 -4.41 15.35 11.50
N THR A 121 -4.14 14.83 10.28
CA THR A 121 -3.22 15.45 9.33
C THR A 121 -3.68 16.86 9.02
N ARG A 122 -2.82 17.86 9.21
CA ARG A 122 -3.16 19.25 8.87
C ARG A 122 -2.63 19.67 7.52
N ILE A 123 -3.48 20.40 6.82
CA ILE A 123 -3.25 20.95 5.49
C ILE A 123 -3.07 22.45 5.60
N ARG A 124 -2.13 23.00 4.83
CA ARG A 124 -1.91 24.43 4.75
C ARG A 124 -3.08 25.12 4.05
N THR A 125 -3.68 26.10 4.73
CA THR A 125 -4.73 26.99 4.19
C THR A 125 -4.41 28.45 4.48
N GLU A 126 -5.19 29.39 3.93
CA GLU A 126 -5.16 30.80 4.34
C GLU A 126 -5.47 31.00 5.84
N ARG A 127 -6.26 30.10 6.43
CA ARG A 127 -6.60 30.09 7.86
C ARG A 127 -5.47 29.54 8.75
N GLY A 128 -4.39 29.02 8.16
CA GLY A 128 -3.28 28.34 8.83
C GLY A 128 -3.28 26.82 8.58
N GLU A 129 -2.66 26.06 9.48
CA GLU A 129 -2.69 24.59 9.45
C GLU A 129 -4.03 24.09 10.00
N VAL A 130 -4.93 23.60 9.15
CA VAL A 130 -6.26 23.10 9.54
C VAL A 130 -6.27 21.57 9.40
N ALA A 131 -6.78 20.83 10.39
CA ALA A 131 -6.91 19.38 10.32
C ALA A 131 -7.83 18.97 9.18
N VAL A 132 -7.53 17.86 8.50
CA VAL A 132 -8.25 17.46 7.29
C VAL A 132 -9.75 17.25 7.52
N GLU A 133 -10.12 16.78 8.70
CA GLU A 133 -11.50 16.62 9.18
C GLU A 133 -12.23 17.95 9.52
N ASP A 134 -11.48 19.05 9.72
CA ASP A 134 -12.00 20.40 10.04
C ASP A 134 -12.11 21.30 8.79
N LEU A 135 -11.69 20.81 7.61
CA LEU A 135 -11.75 21.54 6.34
C LEU A 135 -13.17 21.61 5.79
N GLN A 136 -13.44 22.66 5.01
CA GLN A 136 -14.73 22.86 4.36
C GLN A 136 -14.56 23.08 2.85
N ILE A 137 -15.53 22.62 2.05
CA ILE A 137 -15.58 22.93 0.61
C ILE A 137 -15.60 24.45 0.44
N GLY A 138 -14.72 24.96 -0.42
CA GLY A 138 -14.48 26.39 -0.60
C GLY A 138 -13.35 26.99 0.26
N ASP A 139 -12.81 26.29 1.26
CA ASP A 139 -11.59 26.73 1.94
C ASP A 139 -10.43 26.87 0.94
N LEU A 140 -9.62 27.92 1.11
CA LEU A 140 -8.46 28.18 0.26
C LEU A 140 -7.22 27.47 0.83
N THR A 141 -6.86 26.35 0.21
CA THR A 141 -5.57 25.67 0.43
C THR A 141 -4.43 26.49 -0.16
N VAL A 142 -3.23 26.39 0.42
CA VAL A 142 -2.00 26.93 -0.16
C VAL A 142 -1.16 25.75 -0.66
N THR A 143 -1.00 25.66 -1.97
CA THR A 143 -0.24 24.58 -2.62
C THR A 143 1.27 24.79 -2.45
N ALA A 144 2.07 23.77 -2.75
CA ALA A 144 3.54 23.85 -2.70
C ALA A 144 4.14 24.85 -3.71
N SER A 145 3.41 25.21 -4.76
CA SER A 145 3.77 26.30 -5.70
C SER A 145 3.45 27.70 -5.14
N GLY A 146 2.79 27.79 -3.99
CA GLY A 146 2.30 29.03 -3.39
C GLY A 146 1.00 29.54 -4.01
N ALA A 147 0.31 28.73 -4.83
CA ALA A 147 -1.01 29.07 -5.34
C ALA A 147 -2.07 28.87 -4.25
N HIS A 148 -3.08 29.74 -4.25
CA HIS A 148 -4.21 29.66 -3.33
C HIS A 148 -5.41 29.08 -4.07
N LYS A 149 -5.91 27.91 -3.66
CA LYS A 149 -6.90 27.14 -4.41
C LYS A 149 -8.07 26.65 -3.56
N PRO A 150 -9.32 26.85 -4.01
CA PRO A 150 -10.50 26.43 -3.25
C PRO A 150 -10.68 24.91 -3.32
N ILE A 151 -10.94 24.30 -2.16
CA ILE A 151 -11.37 22.90 -2.07
C ILE A 151 -12.69 22.73 -2.84
N ARG A 152 -12.73 21.74 -3.74
CA ARG A 152 -13.92 21.37 -4.54
C ARG A 152 -14.69 20.21 -3.95
N TRP A 153 -13.98 19.30 -3.29
CA TRP A 153 -14.55 18.14 -2.63
C TRP A 153 -13.65 17.68 -1.48
N ILE A 154 -14.29 17.07 -0.48
CA ILE A 154 -13.64 16.36 0.61
C ILE A 154 -14.34 15.01 0.70
N GLY A 155 -13.58 13.93 0.53
CA GLY A 155 -14.04 12.56 0.77
C GLY A 155 -13.44 12.04 2.06
N HIS A 156 -14.17 11.19 2.79
CA HIS A 156 -13.64 10.53 3.96
C HIS A 156 -14.22 9.13 4.16
N ARG A 157 -13.53 8.27 4.90
CA ARG A 157 -14.01 6.91 5.23
C ARG A 157 -13.29 6.36 6.44
N LEU A 158 -13.99 5.59 7.27
CA LEU A 158 -13.35 4.69 8.24
C LEU A 158 -13.02 3.35 7.56
N VAL A 159 -11.77 2.90 7.69
CA VAL A 159 -11.27 1.64 7.11
C VAL A 159 -10.82 0.72 8.24
N GLU A 160 -11.47 -0.43 8.35
CA GLU A 160 -11.10 -1.51 9.26
C GLU A 160 -10.08 -2.44 8.58
N ALA A 161 -8.92 -2.66 9.22
CA ALA A 161 -7.84 -3.45 8.63
C ALA A 161 -8.18 -4.95 8.57
N ALA A 162 -9.05 -5.43 9.47
CA ALA A 162 -9.54 -6.81 9.49
C ALA A 162 -10.46 -7.17 8.30
N ASP A 163 -10.92 -6.18 7.54
CA ASP A 163 -11.78 -6.41 6.37
C ASP A 163 -11.01 -6.73 5.08
N HIS A 164 -9.70 -6.47 5.03
CA HIS A 164 -8.86 -6.61 3.85
C HIS A 164 -8.15 -7.98 3.80
N ALA A 165 -7.82 -8.46 2.60
CA ALA A 165 -7.12 -9.73 2.41
C ALA A 165 -5.68 -9.68 2.97
N ASP A 166 -4.95 -8.58 2.72
CA ASP A 166 -3.76 -8.19 3.47
C ASP A 166 -4.00 -6.85 4.21
N PRO A 167 -4.03 -6.83 5.55
CA PRO A 167 -4.09 -5.60 6.33
C PRO A 167 -3.00 -4.57 5.98
N GLN A 168 -1.86 -4.98 5.43
CA GLN A 168 -0.79 -4.08 4.99
C GLN A 168 -1.19 -3.20 3.81
N ASP A 169 -2.23 -3.51 3.03
CA ASP A 169 -2.66 -2.62 1.95
C ASP A 169 -3.38 -1.36 2.48
N VAL A 170 -3.90 -1.40 3.71
CA VAL A 170 -4.58 -0.26 4.33
C VAL A 170 -3.89 0.34 5.54
N TRP A 171 -2.86 -0.32 6.10
CA TRP A 171 -2.08 0.25 7.20
C TRP A 171 -1.34 1.53 6.80
N PRO A 172 -1.43 2.62 7.58
CA PRO A 172 -0.84 3.90 7.22
C PRO A 172 0.69 3.86 7.26
N VAL A 173 1.31 4.61 6.36
CA VAL A 173 2.73 4.90 6.36
C VAL A 173 2.96 6.18 7.19
N ARG A 174 3.60 6.03 8.35
CA ARG A 174 4.13 7.15 9.13
C ARG A 174 5.44 7.64 8.53
N ILE A 175 5.46 8.92 8.18
CA ILE A 175 6.65 9.70 7.85
C ILE A 175 6.94 10.58 9.07
N THR A 176 7.98 10.28 9.84
CA THR A 176 8.25 11.00 11.09
C THR A 176 8.66 12.45 10.86
N ALA A 177 8.47 13.31 11.87
CA ALA A 177 8.86 14.72 11.82
C ALA A 177 10.31 14.90 11.33
N GLY A 178 10.48 15.67 10.26
CA GLY A 178 11.77 15.90 9.63
C GLY A 178 12.34 14.74 8.80
N ALA A 179 11.60 13.66 8.53
CA ALA A 179 12.10 12.50 7.78
C ALA A 179 12.39 12.77 6.30
N LEU A 180 11.73 13.76 5.67
CA LEU A 180 11.90 14.10 4.26
C LEU A 180 12.95 15.21 4.07
N ALA A 181 12.77 16.35 4.75
CA ALA A 181 13.69 17.49 4.73
C ALA A 181 13.97 18.03 6.14
N MET A 182 14.87 18.99 6.25
CA MET A 182 15.12 19.74 7.48
C MET A 182 13.82 20.43 7.93
N GLY A 183 13.15 19.85 8.95
CA GLY A 183 11.84 20.31 9.43
C GLY A 183 10.65 19.91 8.55
N VAL A 184 10.78 18.92 7.66
CA VAL A 184 9.68 18.42 6.82
C VAL A 184 9.55 16.89 6.93
N PRO A 185 8.36 16.35 7.25
CA PRO A 185 7.17 17.08 7.73
C PRO A 185 7.44 17.77 9.08
N VAL A 186 6.63 18.78 9.44
CA VAL A 186 6.83 19.61 10.65
C VAL A 186 6.43 18.89 11.95
N ARG A 187 5.60 17.85 11.83
CA ARG A 187 5.25 16.82 12.81
C ARG A 187 5.11 15.49 12.05
N ASP A 188 4.77 14.40 12.71
CA ASP A 188 4.56 13.13 11.99
C ASP A 188 3.38 13.26 11.01
N LEU A 189 3.61 12.84 9.76
CA LEU A 189 2.59 12.74 8.71
C LEU A 189 2.22 11.27 8.54
N LEU A 190 0.92 10.97 8.56
CA LEU A 190 0.41 9.63 8.25
C LEU A 190 -0.47 9.71 7.00
N VAL A 191 -0.16 8.86 6.03
CA VAL A 191 -0.88 8.72 4.76
C VAL A 191 -1.05 7.24 4.44
N SER A 192 -1.96 6.89 3.55
CA SER A 192 -2.12 5.51 3.08
C SER A 192 -0.92 5.04 2.24
N PRO A 193 -0.77 3.73 2.00
CA PRO A 193 0.38 3.18 1.27
C PRO A 193 0.60 3.75 -0.12
N ASP A 194 -0.47 4.05 -0.87
CA ASP A 194 -0.38 4.55 -2.24
C ASP A 194 -0.49 6.07 -2.40
N HIS A 195 -0.71 6.83 -1.33
CA HIS A 195 -0.70 8.29 -1.39
C HIS A 195 0.69 8.81 -1.81
N CYS A 196 0.78 9.61 -2.88
CA CYS A 196 2.05 10.10 -3.38
C CYS A 196 2.53 11.37 -2.66
N LEU A 197 3.81 11.35 -2.32
CA LEU A 197 4.58 12.53 -1.91
C LEU A 197 5.30 13.07 -3.14
N VAL A 198 5.42 14.40 -3.23
CA VAL A 198 5.99 15.08 -4.39
C VAL A 198 7.48 15.36 -4.15
N PHE A 199 8.34 14.82 -5.02
CA PHE A 199 9.78 15.05 -4.99
C PHE A 199 10.23 15.66 -6.32
N ASP A 200 10.58 16.95 -6.30
CA ASP A 200 10.93 17.78 -7.46
C ASP A 200 9.91 17.64 -8.62
N ASP A 201 10.14 16.73 -9.58
CA ASP A 201 9.32 16.50 -10.76
C ASP A 201 8.74 15.07 -10.84
N VAL A 202 8.58 14.38 -9.69
CA VAL A 202 7.91 13.07 -9.60
C VAL A 202 6.95 12.92 -8.42
N LEU A 203 5.95 12.07 -8.63
CA LEU A 203 5.11 11.50 -7.58
C LEU A 203 5.69 10.15 -7.12
N VAL A 204 5.84 9.95 -5.81
CA VAL A 204 6.28 8.67 -5.25
C VAL A 204 5.29 8.20 -4.17
N PRO A 205 4.64 7.04 -4.34
CA PRO A 205 3.73 6.48 -3.34
C PRO A 205 4.45 6.19 -2.03
N ALA A 206 3.82 6.47 -0.89
CA ALA A 206 4.43 6.37 0.44
C ALA A 206 5.07 5.00 0.73
N LYS A 207 4.47 3.90 0.25
CA LYS A 207 5.00 2.53 0.39
C LYS A 207 6.37 2.31 -0.28
N HIS A 208 6.69 3.09 -1.31
CA HIS A 208 8.02 3.05 -1.98
C HIS A 208 9.08 3.87 -1.22
N LEU A 209 8.68 4.70 -0.24
CA LEU A 209 9.54 5.53 0.58
C LEU A 209 9.93 4.89 1.92
N ILE A 210 9.27 3.78 2.30
CA ILE A 210 9.50 3.07 3.56
C ILE A 210 10.99 2.72 3.67
N ASN A 211 11.62 3.22 4.73
CA ASN A 211 13.06 3.06 4.95
C ASN A 211 13.40 2.22 6.18
N GLY A 212 12.39 1.66 6.86
CA GLY A 212 12.56 0.84 8.06
C GLY A 212 13.17 1.60 9.25
N ALA A 213 13.12 2.93 9.23
CA ALA A 213 13.71 3.79 10.24
C ALA A 213 12.82 5.01 10.56
N THR A 214 12.86 6.05 9.71
CA THR A 214 12.10 7.31 9.86
C THR A 214 10.84 7.34 8.98
N ILE A 215 10.70 6.38 8.07
CA ILE A 215 9.49 6.13 7.30
C ILE A 215 9.17 4.65 7.47
N ARG A 216 8.00 4.36 8.07
CA ARG A 216 7.56 3.00 8.43
C ARG A 216 6.06 2.88 8.22
N GLN A 217 5.60 1.69 7.91
CA GLN A 217 4.18 1.35 7.96
C GLN A 217 3.82 0.89 9.38
N GLU A 218 2.63 1.26 9.85
CA GLU A 218 2.19 1.02 11.22
C GLU A 218 0.93 0.15 11.27
N PRO A 219 0.98 -1.02 11.93
CA PRO A 219 -0.21 -1.82 12.17
C PRO A 219 -1.25 -1.08 13.00
N VAL A 220 -2.47 -1.01 12.47
CA VAL A 220 -3.64 -0.44 13.13
C VAL A 220 -4.84 -1.35 12.94
N GLU A 221 -5.78 -1.34 13.90
CA GLU A 221 -7.05 -2.06 13.77
C GLU A 221 -7.99 -1.32 12.80
N ALA A 222 -8.07 0.01 12.94
CA ALA A 222 -8.86 0.89 12.09
C ALA A 222 -8.13 2.21 11.80
N VAL A 223 -8.45 2.85 10.68
CA VAL A 223 -7.89 4.15 10.27
C VAL A 223 -8.92 5.01 9.55
N GLY A 224 -9.03 6.28 9.97
CA GLY A 224 -9.84 7.28 9.29
C GLY A 224 -9.04 7.95 8.17
N TYR A 225 -9.51 7.83 6.94
CA TYR A 225 -8.85 8.29 5.73
C TYR A 225 -9.64 9.41 5.04
N TRP A 226 -8.93 10.39 4.48
CA TRP A 226 -9.48 11.61 3.88
C TRP A 226 -8.82 11.98 2.54
N HIS A 227 -9.60 12.60 1.64
CA HIS A 227 -9.17 13.17 0.37
C HIS A 227 -9.60 14.63 0.23
N ILE A 228 -8.87 15.38 -0.59
CA ILE A 228 -9.17 16.78 -0.95
C ILE A 228 -9.01 16.95 -2.46
N GLU A 229 -10.08 17.27 -3.17
CA GLU A 229 -10.02 17.64 -4.60
C GLU A 229 -9.91 19.16 -4.75
N LEU A 230 -9.06 19.60 -5.69
CA LEU A 230 -8.98 20.99 -6.16
C LEU A 230 -9.48 21.08 -7.61
N ASP A 231 -9.40 22.25 -8.25
CA ASP A 231 -9.78 22.39 -9.67
C ASP A 231 -8.84 21.69 -10.66
N SER A 232 -7.73 21.13 -10.18
CA SER A 232 -6.68 20.44 -10.92
C SER A 232 -5.81 19.65 -9.95
N HIS A 233 -5.05 18.68 -10.45
CA HIS A 233 -4.14 17.89 -9.61
C HIS A 233 -2.96 18.75 -9.18
N GLU A 234 -2.75 18.88 -7.87
CA GLU A 234 -1.85 19.86 -7.27
C GLU A 234 -1.10 19.27 -6.08
N ALA A 235 0.02 19.90 -5.71
CA ALA A 235 0.75 19.55 -4.50
C ALA A 235 0.18 20.33 -3.30
N LEU A 236 -0.58 19.67 -2.44
CA LEU A 236 -0.96 20.20 -1.12
C LEU A 236 0.24 20.20 -0.17
N LEU A 237 0.25 21.12 0.79
CA LEU A 237 1.22 21.09 1.89
C LEU A 237 0.58 20.41 3.10
N ALA A 238 0.70 19.08 3.17
CA ALA A 238 0.28 18.26 4.29
C ALA A 238 1.42 18.14 5.29
N GLU A 239 1.24 18.67 6.49
CA GLU A 239 2.32 18.76 7.49
C GLU A 239 3.59 19.47 6.99
N GLY A 240 3.41 20.44 6.09
CA GLY A 240 4.50 21.13 5.40
C GLY A 240 5.25 20.28 4.38
N ALA A 241 4.88 19.01 4.19
CA ALA A 241 5.36 18.15 3.12
C ALA A 241 4.48 18.30 1.87
N PRO A 242 5.08 18.45 0.66
CA PRO A 242 4.36 18.34 -0.60
C PRO A 242 3.78 16.92 -0.78
N ALA A 243 2.46 16.85 -0.81
CA ALA A 243 1.67 15.64 -0.97
C ALA A 243 0.57 15.87 -2.01
N GLU A 244 0.12 14.84 -2.72
CA GLU A 244 -0.81 15.04 -3.83
C GLU A 244 -2.25 15.37 -3.37
N SER A 245 -2.94 16.23 -4.11
CA SER A 245 -4.40 16.37 -3.98
C SER A 245 -5.09 15.14 -4.60
N TYR A 246 -6.36 14.91 -4.29
CA TYR A 246 -7.14 13.96 -5.08
C TYR A 246 -7.11 14.39 -6.57
N ARG A 247 -6.68 13.47 -7.42
CA ARG A 247 -6.90 13.54 -8.87
C ARG A 247 -8.25 12.90 -9.14
N ASP A 248 -9.15 13.66 -9.77
CA ASP A 248 -10.45 13.12 -10.21
C ASP A 248 -10.23 11.86 -11.07
N CYS A 249 -10.60 10.74 -10.46
CA CYS A 249 -10.56 9.40 -11.00
C CYS A 249 -11.88 8.69 -10.63
N GLY A 250 -13.01 9.42 -10.62
CA GLY A 250 -14.35 8.83 -10.44
C GLY A 250 -14.58 7.98 -9.17
N MET A 251 -13.67 8.04 -8.18
CA MET A 251 -13.72 7.23 -6.96
C MET A 251 -14.52 7.90 -5.84
N HIS A 252 -15.24 8.99 -6.12
CA HIS A 252 -16.09 9.67 -5.14
C HIS A 252 -17.11 8.73 -4.48
N ALA A 253 -17.62 7.73 -5.22
CA ALA A 253 -18.53 6.69 -4.74
C ALA A 253 -17.95 5.77 -3.63
N PHE A 254 -16.64 5.80 -3.40
CA PHE A 254 -15.97 5.00 -2.37
C PHE A 254 -15.87 5.72 -1.02
N PHE A 255 -16.30 6.99 -0.92
CA PHE A 255 -16.17 7.82 0.29
C PHE A 255 -17.53 8.23 0.87
N GLU A 256 -17.60 8.29 2.20
CA GLU A 256 -18.72 8.84 2.95
C GLU A 256 -18.88 10.33 2.63
N GLY A 257 -20.13 10.78 2.48
CA GLY A 257 -20.45 12.15 2.08
C GLY A 257 -20.51 12.40 0.57
N ALA A 258 -20.46 11.36 -0.28
CA ALA A 258 -20.77 11.48 -1.71
C ALA A 258 -22.22 11.92 -2.00
N GLU A 259 -23.11 11.90 -1.00
CA GLU A 259 -24.51 12.32 -1.09
C GLU A 259 -24.64 13.78 -1.57
N GLY A 260 -25.01 13.96 -2.84
CA GLY A 260 -25.19 15.28 -3.45
C GLY A 260 -24.01 15.80 -4.26
N TRP A 261 -22.90 15.06 -4.37
CA TRP A 261 -21.80 15.39 -5.29
C TRP A 261 -22.12 14.90 -6.71
N GLY A 262 -23.11 15.54 -7.33
CA GLY A 262 -23.63 15.20 -8.66
C GLY A 262 -22.72 15.62 -9.81
N HIS A 263 -21.51 15.06 -9.87
CA HIS A 263 -20.66 15.12 -11.05
C HIS A 263 -20.91 13.95 -12.00
N ARG A 264 -20.89 14.22 -13.31
CA ARG A 264 -20.92 13.20 -14.36
C ARG A 264 -19.48 12.83 -14.69
N VAL A 265 -19.13 11.55 -14.56
CA VAL A 265 -17.83 10.99 -14.97
C VAL A 265 -17.70 11.18 -16.48
N GLY A 266 -16.90 12.18 -16.87
CA GLY A 266 -16.76 12.66 -18.25
C GLY A 266 -17.09 14.13 -18.50
N ASP A 267 -17.75 14.84 -17.56
CA ASP A 267 -18.01 16.30 -17.67
C ASP A 267 -16.72 17.14 -17.69
N LYS A 268 -15.66 16.64 -17.06
CA LYS A 268 -14.32 17.25 -17.04
C LYS A 268 -13.41 16.44 -17.96
N ALA A 269 -12.57 17.13 -18.74
CA ALA A 269 -11.44 16.47 -19.38
C ALA A 269 -10.54 15.81 -18.31
N PRO A 270 -9.91 14.64 -18.58
CA PRO A 270 -9.10 13.94 -17.60
C PRO A 270 -8.07 14.86 -16.95
N VAL A 271 -8.13 15.01 -15.63
CA VAL A 271 -7.24 15.92 -14.91
C VAL A 271 -5.80 15.44 -15.13
N ALA A 272 -4.96 16.30 -15.68
CA ALA A 272 -3.55 16.00 -15.92
C ALA A 272 -2.84 15.77 -14.57
N LEU A 273 -1.92 14.80 -14.51
CA LEU A 273 -1.04 14.62 -13.36
C LEU A 273 -0.12 15.84 -13.19
N LEU A 274 0.12 16.32 -11.97
CA LEU A 274 1.10 17.39 -11.74
C LEU A 274 2.54 16.97 -12.09
N ALA A 275 2.83 15.68 -11.98
CA ALA A 275 4.12 15.07 -12.28
C ALA A 275 3.94 13.56 -12.58
N PRO A 276 4.84 12.92 -13.34
CA PRO A 276 4.81 11.47 -13.54
C PRO A 276 5.11 10.69 -12.27
N HIS A 277 4.53 9.50 -12.13
CA HIS A 277 4.86 8.55 -11.06
C HIS A 277 6.26 7.94 -11.25
N ALA A 278 7.00 7.79 -10.15
CA ALA A 278 8.27 7.06 -10.10
C ALA A 278 8.13 5.80 -9.24
N LEU A 279 7.54 4.76 -9.85
CA LEU A 279 7.28 3.47 -9.20
C LEU A 279 8.51 2.55 -9.14
N SER A 280 9.49 2.74 -10.01
CA SER A 280 10.74 1.96 -10.09
C SER A 280 11.88 2.77 -10.71
N GLY A 281 13.09 2.19 -10.72
CA GLY A 281 14.21 2.70 -11.49
C GLY A 281 14.89 3.97 -10.94
N PRO A 282 15.73 4.65 -11.74
CA PRO A 282 16.71 5.62 -11.25
C PRO A 282 16.14 6.80 -10.46
N ARG A 283 14.94 7.30 -10.83
CA ARG A 283 14.29 8.41 -10.10
C ARG A 283 13.88 7.99 -8.69
N LEU A 284 13.23 6.83 -8.55
CA LEU A 284 12.88 6.27 -7.24
C LEU A 284 14.14 5.96 -6.41
N HIS A 285 15.17 5.37 -7.04
CA HIS A 285 16.41 5.03 -6.35
C HIS A 285 17.09 6.31 -5.80
N GLY A 286 17.11 7.40 -6.56
CA GLY A 286 17.62 8.70 -6.10
C GLY A 286 16.89 9.22 -4.85
N VAL A 287 15.54 9.20 -4.87
CA VAL A 287 14.72 9.59 -3.71
C VAL A 287 15.00 8.69 -2.51
N LYS A 288 14.97 7.36 -2.67
CA LYS A 288 15.27 6.40 -1.61
C LYS A 288 16.67 6.62 -1.01
N ALA A 289 17.70 6.82 -1.84
CA ALA A 289 19.07 7.04 -1.38
C ALA A 289 19.19 8.26 -0.46
N ILE A 290 18.50 9.36 -0.80
CA ILE A 290 18.46 10.58 0.01
C ILE A 290 17.74 10.34 1.34
N LEU A 291 16.58 9.67 1.32
CA LEU A 291 15.83 9.37 2.53
C LEU A 291 16.57 8.39 3.45
N ILE A 292 17.31 7.42 2.90
CA ILE A 292 18.19 6.51 3.65
C ILE A 292 19.38 7.29 4.27
N ALA A 293 20.00 8.21 3.53
CA ALA A 293 21.06 9.07 4.07
C ALA A 293 20.52 10.01 5.16
N ARG A 294 19.31 10.53 4.99
CA ARG A 294 18.62 11.39 5.96
C ARG A 294 18.25 10.64 7.23
N ALA A 295 17.75 9.40 7.14
CA ALA A 295 17.51 8.54 8.29
C ALA A 295 18.80 8.33 9.11
N LYS A 296 19.95 8.08 8.46
CA LYS A 296 21.26 7.99 9.14
C LYS A 296 21.62 9.28 9.86
N HIS A 297 21.42 10.44 9.23
CA HIS A 297 21.67 11.76 9.82
C HIS A 297 20.78 12.01 11.06
N LEU A 298 19.53 11.54 11.03
CA LEU A 298 18.59 11.58 12.15
C LEU A 298 18.86 10.50 13.23
N GLY A 299 19.95 9.73 13.10
CA GLY A 299 20.42 8.77 14.11
C GLY A 299 20.03 7.32 13.87
N ALA A 300 19.42 6.96 12.74
CA ALA A 300 19.13 5.56 12.40
C ALA A 300 20.42 4.74 12.25
N ARG A 301 20.51 3.61 12.96
CA ARG A 301 21.69 2.73 12.97
C ARG A 301 21.32 1.35 12.43
N ARG A 302 22.10 0.85 11.48
CA ARG A 302 22.02 -0.56 11.05
C ARG A 302 22.60 -1.43 12.16
N VAL A 303 22.08 -2.64 12.30
CA VAL A 303 22.55 -3.62 13.28
C VAL A 303 23.18 -4.76 12.50
N GLU A 304 24.48 -5.02 12.72
CA GLU A 304 25.24 -6.05 11.98
C GLU A 304 25.22 -7.44 12.65
N ASP A 305 24.64 -7.54 13.84
CA ASP A 305 24.38 -8.81 14.52
C ASP A 305 22.96 -9.31 14.17
N PRO A 306 22.80 -10.51 13.58
CA PRO A 306 21.47 -11.08 13.34
C PRO A 306 20.77 -11.46 14.65
N GLY A 307 21.46 -11.53 15.79
CA GLY A 307 20.86 -11.94 17.07
C GLY A 307 20.30 -13.36 17.01
N LEU A 308 20.96 -14.26 16.27
CA LEU A 308 20.47 -15.59 15.97
C LEU A 308 20.34 -16.43 17.26
N GLN A 309 19.17 -17.02 17.45
CA GLN A 309 18.83 -17.87 18.60
C GLN A 309 18.01 -19.07 18.12
N VAL A 310 18.28 -20.25 18.67
CA VAL A 310 17.35 -21.38 18.60
C VAL A 310 16.64 -21.48 19.94
N VAL A 311 15.32 -21.64 19.91
CA VAL A 311 14.45 -21.65 21.09
C VAL A 311 13.65 -22.94 21.12
N ALA A 312 13.75 -23.68 22.22
CA ALA A 312 12.96 -24.88 22.49
C ALA A 312 11.97 -24.61 23.62
N ASP A 313 10.66 -24.70 23.35
CA ASP A 313 9.58 -24.43 24.31
C ASP A 313 9.74 -23.12 25.11
N GLY A 314 10.19 -22.06 24.43
CA GLY A 314 10.45 -20.74 25.02
C GLY A 314 11.84 -20.56 25.66
N GLN A 315 12.62 -21.63 25.83
CA GLN A 315 14.00 -21.56 26.34
C GLN A 315 15.02 -21.41 25.20
N VAL A 316 15.85 -20.38 25.26
CA VAL A 316 16.98 -20.19 24.32
C VAL A 316 18.04 -21.27 24.54
N LEU A 317 18.41 -21.98 23.47
CA LEU A 317 19.47 -22.98 23.45
C LEU A 317 20.84 -22.34 23.15
N THR A 318 21.89 -22.84 23.81
CA THR A 318 23.27 -22.53 23.46
C THR A 318 23.76 -23.51 22.41
N PRO A 319 24.41 -23.06 21.31
CA PRO A 319 24.97 -23.97 20.32
C PRO A 319 26.08 -24.83 20.94
N THR A 320 26.10 -26.11 20.60
CA THR A 320 27.14 -27.07 21.01
C THR A 320 28.41 -26.90 20.18
N SER A 321 28.28 -26.44 18.94
CA SER A 321 29.39 -25.98 18.10
C SER A 321 28.98 -24.89 17.12
N ILE A 322 29.96 -24.08 16.71
CA ILE A 322 29.85 -23.12 15.60
C ILE A 322 31.13 -23.26 14.76
N ASP A 323 31.00 -23.59 13.48
CA ASP A 323 32.11 -23.68 12.53
C ASP A 323 31.70 -23.05 11.19
N ASN A 324 32.39 -22.01 10.73
CA ASN A 324 32.15 -21.35 9.43
C ASN A 324 30.65 -21.06 9.14
N ARG A 325 29.92 -20.48 10.12
CA ARG A 325 28.47 -20.20 10.08
C ARG A 325 27.55 -21.44 10.03
N ARG A 326 28.10 -22.64 10.18
CA ARG A 326 27.34 -23.84 10.58
C ARG A 326 27.17 -23.84 12.09
N PHE A 327 25.94 -24.02 12.56
CA PHE A 327 25.58 -24.12 13.96
C PHE A 327 25.07 -25.53 14.26
N THR A 328 25.41 -26.08 15.42
CA THR A 328 24.83 -27.32 15.94
C THR A 328 24.25 -27.09 17.33
N PHE A 329 23.13 -27.71 17.65
CA PHE A 329 22.43 -27.62 18.93
C PHE A 329 21.99 -29.00 19.41
N ALA A 330 22.17 -29.28 20.70
CA ALA A 330 21.49 -30.38 21.37
C ALA A 330 20.12 -29.86 21.87
N VAL A 331 19.05 -30.53 21.48
CA VAL A 331 17.67 -30.17 21.82
C VAL A 331 17.19 -31.06 22.99
N PRO A 332 16.55 -30.49 24.04
CA PRO A 332 16.05 -31.27 25.17
C PRO A 332 15.07 -32.37 24.77
N GLU A 333 15.11 -33.50 25.49
CA GLU A 333 14.12 -34.56 25.30
C GLU A 333 12.73 -34.10 25.78
N GLY A 334 11.71 -34.37 24.96
CA GLY A 334 10.33 -33.95 25.22
C GLY A 334 9.96 -32.58 24.68
N THR A 335 10.88 -31.87 23.99
CA THR A 335 10.57 -30.60 23.33
C THR A 335 9.37 -30.71 22.39
N GLN A 336 8.43 -29.76 22.45
CA GLN A 336 7.24 -29.73 21.60
C GLN A 336 7.35 -28.71 20.46
N THR A 337 8.11 -27.63 20.67
CA THR A 337 8.29 -26.53 19.72
C THR A 337 9.76 -26.17 19.61
N LEU A 338 10.25 -26.04 18.38
CA LEU A 338 11.62 -25.62 18.08
C LEU A 338 11.57 -24.48 17.07
N VAL A 339 12.18 -23.35 17.40
CA VAL A 339 12.02 -22.09 16.65
C VAL A 339 13.38 -21.43 16.44
N LEU A 340 13.66 -21.01 15.21
CA LEU A 340 14.80 -20.17 14.85
C LEU A 340 14.37 -18.70 14.90
N ARG A 341 15.01 -17.91 15.76
CA ARG A 341 14.82 -16.46 15.90
C ARG A 341 16.04 -15.70 15.39
N SER A 342 15.78 -14.56 14.76
CA SER A 342 16.77 -13.59 14.30
C SER A 342 16.12 -12.23 14.06
N ARG A 343 16.92 -11.16 14.09
CA ARG A 343 16.50 -9.86 13.56
C ARG A 343 16.27 -9.98 12.07
N SER A 344 15.13 -9.46 11.59
CA SER A 344 14.83 -9.37 10.16
C SER A 344 14.80 -7.93 9.65
N SER A 345 15.00 -7.80 8.34
CA SER A 345 14.86 -6.54 7.62
C SER A 345 14.29 -6.78 6.23
N VAL A 346 13.79 -5.72 5.60
CA VAL A 346 13.38 -5.74 4.19
C VAL A 346 14.47 -5.06 3.36
N PRO A 347 15.14 -5.75 2.41
CA PRO A 347 16.24 -5.19 1.63
C PRO A 347 15.89 -3.88 0.91
N ALA A 348 14.70 -3.82 0.31
CA ALA A 348 14.22 -2.64 -0.41
C ALA A 348 14.11 -1.38 0.47
N HIS A 349 13.99 -1.51 1.79
CA HIS A 349 13.89 -0.34 2.69
C HIS A 349 15.23 0.41 2.85
N TRP A 350 16.38 -0.25 2.68
CA TRP A 350 17.66 0.36 3.06
C TRP A 350 18.77 0.27 2.01
N ILE A 351 18.54 -0.49 0.93
CA ILE A 351 19.25 -0.34 -0.34
C ILE A 351 18.31 0.41 -1.29
N ALA A 352 18.79 1.46 -1.93
CA ALA A 352 17.97 2.27 -2.82
C ALA A 352 17.54 1.49 -4.06
N GLU A 353 18.47 0.73 -4.65
CA GLU A 353 18.36 -0.01 -5.90
C GLU A 353 17.80 -1.44 -5.74
N ASN A 354 17.44 -1.86 -4.53
CA ASN A 354 16.88 -3.18 -4.29
C ASN A 354 15.34 -3.11 -4.25
N GLU A 355 14.71 -4.08 -4.91
CA GLU A 355 13.26 -4.21 -5.06
C GLU A 355 12.66 -5.40 -4.27
N ASP A 356 13.50 -6.21 -3.59
CA ASP A 356 13.04 -7.30 -2.72
C ASP A 356 12.37 -6.73 -1.46
N ARG A 357 11.04 -6.84 -1.44
CA ARG A 357 10.16 -6.39 -0.35
C ARG A 357 9.94 -7.46 0.72
N ARG A 358 10.47 -8.68 0.54
CA ARG A 358 10.31 -9.75 1.52
C ARG A 358 10.99 -9.38 2.84
N ARG A 359 10.41 -9.86 3.93
CA ARG A 359 11.01 -9.80 5.25
C ARG A 359 12.03 -10.94 5.38
N LEU A 360 13.30 -10.59 5.43
CA LEU A 360 14.41 -11.52 5.47
C LEU A 360 15.13 -11.46 6.83
N GLY A 361 15.11 -12.56 7.57
CA GLY A 361 15.93 -12.81 8.77
C GLY A 361 17.27 -13.40 8.37
N VAL A 362 17.48 -14.67 8.70
CA VAL A 362 18.60 -15.47 8.18
C VAL A 362 18.18 -16.39 7.03
N ARG A 363 19.10 -16.58 6.08
CA ARG A 363 19.04 -17.57 5.01
C ARG A 363 19.64 -18.87 5.51
N VAL A 364 18.83 -19.91 5.58
CA VAL A 364 19.27 -21.24 6.03
C VAL A 364 19.55 -22.13 4.83
N SER A 365 20.59 -22.95 4.96
CA SER A 365 20.95 -24.03 4.05
C SER A 365 21.52 -25.21 4.85
N GLU A 366 21.66 -26.37 4.20
CA GLU A 366 22.30 -27.57 4.79
C GLU A 366 21.70 -27.98 6.16
N LEU A 367 20.38 -27.80 6.32
CA LEU A 367 19.62 -28.16 7.52
C LEU A 367 19.57 -29.68 7.71
N CYS A 368 19.93 -30.13 8.90
CA CYS A 368 19.87 -31.52 9.33
C CYS A 368 19.18 -31.64 10.71
N ALA A 369 18.31 -32.63 10.83
CA ALA A 369 17.61 -33.03 12.04
C ALA A 369 17.94 -34.49 12.34
N ASP A 370 18.49 -34.79 13.52
CA ASP A 370 18.96 -36.12 13.94
C ASP A 370 19.86 -36.81 12.88
N GLY A 371 20.78 -36.03 12.31
CA GLY A 371 21.71 -36.46 11.25
C GLY A 371 21.07 -36.66 9.86
N THR A 372 19.77 -36.44 9.71
CA THR A 372 19.04 -36.55 8.43
C THR A 372 18.87 -35.17 7.80
N ALA A 373 19.25 -35.03 6.53
CA ALA A 373 19.07 -33.77 5.80
C ALA A 373 17.58 -33.47 5.57
N VAL A 374 17.19 -32.23 5.84
CA VAL A 374 15.81 -31.73 5.68
C VAL A 374 15.77 -30.83 4.45
N ALA A 375 14.89 -31.14 3.49
CA ALA A 375 14.76 -30.35 2.28
C ALA A 375 14.19 -28.95 2.61
N MET A 376 14.64 -27.90 1.91
CA MET A 376 14.09 -26.55 2.11
C MET A 376 12.61 -26.45 1.72
N ALA A 377 12.13 -27.35 0.86
CA ALA A 377 10.72 -27.50 0.50
C ALA A 377 9.91 -28.44 1.44
N ASP A 378 10.48 -28.90 2.56
CA ASP A 378 9.76 -29.75 3.52
C ASP A 378 8.59 -28.98 4.16
N ALA A 379 7.44 -29.63 4.28
CA ALA A 379 6.21 -29.04 4.82
C ALA A 379 6.34 -28.61 6.30
N GLN A 380 7.30 -29.15 7.05
CA GLN A 380 7.61 -28.71 8.42
C GLN A 380 8.18 -27.28 8.45
N LEU A 381 8.74 -26.81 7.33
CA LEU A 381 9.25 -25.45 7.16
C LEU A 381 8.17 -24.52 6.57
N ALA A 382 6.89 -24.70 6.92
CA ALA A 382 5.81 -23.83 6.43
C ALA A 382 5.73 -22.49 7.19
N GLN A 383 5.89 -22.50 8.52
CA GLN A 383 5.61 -21.34 9.37
C GLN A 383 6.85 -20.45 9.58
N GLY A 384 6.75 -19.18 9.18
CA GLY A 384 7.82 -18.17 9.35
C GLY A 384 8.94 -18.25 8.32
N TRP A 385 8.67 -18.88 7.17
CA TRP A 385 9.62 -19.10 6.09
C TRP A 385 9.08 -18.56 4.76
N ASN A 386 9.85 -17.68 4.13
CA ASN A 386 9.63 -17.23 2.76
C ASN A 386 9.59 -18.42 1.77
N ALA A 387 9.19 -18.19 0.52
CA ALA A 387 9.32 -19.20 -0.54
C ALA A 387 10.77 -19.72 -0.66
N VAL A 388 10.92 -20.97 -1.12
CA VAL A 388 12.23 -21.59 -1.38
C VAL A 388 12.94 -20.83 -2.51
N GLU A 389 14.23 -20.56 -2.35
CA GLU A 389 15.01 -19.85 -3.37
C GLU A 389 15.12 -20.70 -4.67
N PRO A 390 15.31 -20.08 -5.86
CA PRO A 390 15.28 -20.80 -7.14
C PRO A 390 16.32 -21.93 -7.30
N ASN A 391 17.33 -21.98 -6.44
CA ASN A 391 18.32 -23.06 -6.38
C ASN A 391 17.80 -24.33 -5.67
N GLY A 392 16.69 -24.25 -4.93
CA GLY A 392 16.11 -25.35 -4.15
C GLY A 392 16.91 -25.76 -2.90
N GLN A 393 18.03 -25.09 -2.60
CA GLN A 393 18.98 -25.44 -1.53
C GLN A 393 18.95 -24.45 -0.34
N GLU A 394 18.35 -23.28 -0.53
CA GLU A 394 18.35 -22.19 0.45
C GLU A 394 16.93 -21.67 0.70
N ARG A 395 16.69 -21.16 1.92
CA ARG A 395 15.41 -20.54 2.28
C ARG A 395 15.59 -19.46 3.34
N TRP A 396 14.88 -18.35 3.20
CA TRP A 396 14.92 -17.26 4.18
C TRP A 396 13.83 -17.40 5.24
N THR A 397 14.23 -17.29 6.50
CA THR A 397 13.31 -17.04 7.62
C THR A 397 12.76 -15.61 7.56
N GLU A 398 11.61 -15.37 8.19
CA GLU A 398 11.00 -14.04 8.32
C GLU A 398 11.46 -13.28 9.59
N GLY A 399 12.33 -13.90 10.39
CA GLY A 399 12.81 -13.41 11.69
C GLY A 399 12.41 -14.35 12.84
N GLU A 400 11.28 -15.02 12.73
CA GLU A 400 10.90 -16.15 13.58
C GLU A 400 10.39 -17.27 12.67
N ALA A 401 10.94 -18.48 12.79
CA ALA A 401 10.64 -19.59 11.89
C ALA A 401 10.62 -20.94 12.61
N HIS A 402 9.63 -21.78 12.32
CA HIS A 402 9.52 -23.11 12.93
C HIS A 402 10.53 -24.09 12.33
N LEU A 403 11.08 -24.96 13.18
CA LEU A 403 12.04 -25.99 12.83
C LEU A 403 11.48 -27.39 13.15
N PRO A 404 11.94 -28.44 12.45
CA PRO A 404 11.61 -29.82 12.80
C PRO A 404 12.11 -30.15 14.21
N VAL A 405 11.22 -30.66 15.05
CA VAL A 405 11.56 -31.14 16.40
C VAL A 405 12.43 -32.40 16.27
N CYS A 406 13.62 -32.35 16.88
CA CYS A 406 14.66 -33.38 16.83
C CYS A 406 15.42 -33.39 18.16
N ARG A 407 16.42 -34.26 18.32
CA ARG A 407 17.37 -34.25 19.45
C ARG A 407 18.69 -33.55 19.12
N GLU A 408 19.13 -33.63 17.86
CA GLU A 408 20.27 -32.87 17.34
C GLU A 408 19.86 -32.07 16.09
N LEU A 409 20.02 -30.76 16.18
CA LEU A 409 19.76 -29.82 15.08
C LEU A 409 21.10 -29.28 14.56
N SER A 410 21.31 -29.25 13.25
CA SER A 410 22.39 -28.44 12.66
C SER A 410 21.99 -27.79 11.35
N PHE A 411 22.57 -26.63 11.03
CA PHE A 411 22.32 -25.91 9.78
C PHE A 411 23.41 -24.88 9.51
N ALA A 412 23.57 -24.48 8.25
CA ALA A 412 24.32 -23.28 7.89
C ALA A 412 23.37 -22.07 7.82
N ALA A 413 23.83 -20.90 8.28
CA ALA A 413 23.04 -19.67 8.19
C ALA A 413 23.88 -18.50 7.68
N ASP A 414 23.41 -17.88 6.59
CA ASP A 414 23.83 -16.56 6.13
C ASP A 414 22.81 -15.50 6.50
N TRP A 415 23.21 -14.24 6.47
CA TRP A 415 22.33 -13.12 6.80
C TRP A 415 22.78 -11.83 6.11
N PHE A 416 21.84 -10.90 5.97
CA PHE A 416 22.05 -9.62 5.32
C PHE A 416 21.31 -8.53 6.12
N LEU A 417 22.00 -7.41 6.41
CA LEU A 417 21.77 -6.68 7.67
C LEU A 417 21.33 -5.22 7.45
N GLY A 418 20.05 -4.96 7.74
CA GLY A 418 19.42 -3.66 7.59
C GLY A 418 19.28 -2.84 8.88
N TYR A 419 18.33 -1.91 8.83
CA TYR A 419 17.69 -1.42 10.06
C TYR A 419 16.76 -2.53 10.59
N PRO A 420 16.75 -2.81 11.90
CA PRO A 420 15.81 -3.75 12.46
C PRO A 420 14.38 -3.24 12.24
N VAL A 421 13.56 -4.07 11.62
CA VAL A 421 12.11 -3.90 11.70
C VAL A 421 11.68 -4.61 12.97
N GLU A 422 11.38 -3.83 14.01
CA GLU A 422 11.09 -4.34 15.35
C GLU A 422 9.99 -5.41 15.30
N THR A 423 10.34 -6.63 15.69
CA THR A 423 9.38 -7.67 16.05
C THR A 423 8.87 -7.34 17.45
N VAL A 424 7.55 -7.17 17.60
CA VAL A 424 6.93 -6.68 18.84
C VAL A 424 7.25 -7.60 20.03
N SER A 425 8.13 -7.16 20.94
CA SER A 425 8.01 -7.35 22.39
C SER A 425 9.13 -6.62 23.16
N GLU A 426 8.70 -5.70 24.03
CA GLU A 426 9.43 -4.89 25.03
C GLU A 426 9.99 -3.51 24.62
N PRO A 427 9.70 -2.44 25.41
CA PRO A 427 10.18 -1.09 25.17
C PRO A 427 11.51 -0.78 25.88
N MET A 428 12.35 0.06 25.29
CA MET A 428 13.50 0.69 25.96
C MET A 428 13.51 2.22 25.85
N PRO A 429 14.14 2.93 26.82
CA PRO A 429 13.72 4.28 27.19
C PRO A 429 14.33 5.42 26.36
N VAL A 430 13.57 6.51 26.32
CA VAL A 430 13.86 7.79 25.65
C VAL A 430 14.97 8.57 26.37
N ASN A 431 15.90 9.18 25.62
CA ASN A 431 16.40 10.56 25.83
C ASN A 431 17.54 10.97 24.87
N ALA A 432 17.31 11.96 23.99
CA ALA A 432 18.26 13.00 23.59
C ALA A 432 17.60 14.06 22.66
N THR A 433 17.70 15.34 22.99
CA THR A 433 17.18 16.49 22.22
C THR A 433 18.29 17.41 21.71
N VAL A 434 18.25 17.85 20.44
CA VAL A 434 18.93 19.07 19.92
C VAL A 434 18.14 19.65 18.72
N SER A 435 18.22 20.97 18.49
CA SER A 435 17.44 21.75 17.49
C SER A 435 18.24 23.01 17.05
N PHE A 436 18.02 23.75 15.96
CA PHE A 436 17.15 23.65 14.75
C PHE A 436 17.66 24.68 13.70
N ALA A 437 17.64 24.40 12.38
CA ALA A 437 17.59 25.43 11.31
C ALA A 437 17.31 24.83 9.90
N ALA A 438 16.31 25.36 9.19
CA ALA A 438 15.88 24.99 7.82
C ALA A 438 16.50 25.97 6.76
N PRO A 439 16.17 25.97 5.44
CA PRO A 439 15.12 25.22 4.74
C PRO A 439 15.44 24.68 3.30
N VAL A 440 14.42 24.04 2.70
CA VAL A 440 14.28 23.59 1.30
C VAL A 440 15.10 22.35 0.88
N LEU A 441 14.39 21.27 0.50
CA LEU A 441 14.95 20.18 -0.31
C LEU A 441 15.18 20.70 -1.74
N ARG A 442 16.38 20.46 -2.27
CA ARG A 442 16.66 20.45 -3.71
C ARG A 442 17.46 19.19 -3.99
N LEU A 443 17.18 18.50 -5.09
CA LEU A 443 18.10 17.48 -5.60
C LEU A 443 19.38 18.17 -6.12
N VAL A 444 20.38 18.32 -5.25
CA VAL A 444 21.73 18.77 -5.64
C VAL A 444 22.59 17.54 -5.86
N ALA A 445 22.68 17.10 -7.12
CA ALA A 445 23.71 16.18 -7.56
C ALA A 445 25.07 16.90 -7.52
N ASN A 446 25.91 16.59 -6.52
CA ASN A 446 27.35 16.82 -6.63
C ASN A 446 27.91 15.71 -7.52
N GLY A 447 28.49 16.09 -8.67
CA GLY A 447 28.95 15.18 -9.71
C GLY A 447 30.36 14.63 -9.53
#